data_AF-A0A1M6ZU70-F1
#
_entry.id   AF-A0A1M6ZU70-F1
#
_cell.length_a   1.000
_cell.length_b   1.000
_cell.length_c   1.000
_cell.angle_alpha   90.00
_cell.angle_beta   90.00
_cell.angle_gamma   90.00
#
_symmetry.space_group_name_H-M   'P 1'
#
loop_
_entity.id
_entity.type
_entity.pdbx_description
1 polymer ?
#
loop_
_entity_poly.entity_id
_entity_poly.type
_entity_poly.pdbx_seq_one_letter_code
_entity_poly.pdbx_strand_id
1 'polypeptide(L)'
;MELTIQNLTEHIQQLTDVISQQNSAFDWSSAISAACSLISLIAIALLLIERKEKKRPYLQVSFELLRSSLVCIVIRNVGEVPAKLTELNFNKDFVNQLPELGRKHTEDRKDLNISIY
;
A
#
# COMPACT_ATOMS: atom_id res chain seq x y z
N MET A 1 -54.75 7.86 -44.84
CA MET A 1 -53.30 8.06 -44.70
C MET A 1 -52.99 9.18 -43.69
N GLU A 2 -53.71 10.30 -43.72
CA GLU A 2 -53.52 11.40 -42.74
C GLU A 2 -53.83 11.02 -41.28
N LEU A 3 -54.88 10.24 -41.00
CA LEU A 3 -55.20 9.80 -39.63
C LEU A 3 -54.09 8.97 -38.97
N THR A 4 -53.34 8.18 -39.77
CA THR A 4 -52.25 7.33 -39.27
C THR A 4 -51.01 8.15 -38.91
N ILE A 5 -50.77 9.25 -39.63
CA ILE A 5 -49.66 10.17 -39.39
C ILE A 5 -49.92 11.01 -38.13
N GLN A 6 -51.16 11.46 -37.92
CA GLN A 6 -51.54 12.17 -36.69
C GLN A 6 -51.37 11.29 -35.44
N ASN A 7 -51.85 10.05 -35.49
CA ASN A 7 -51.75 9.14 -34.35
C ASN A 7 -50.29 8.80 -34.01
N LEU A 8 -49.45 8.62 -35.04
CA LEU A 8 -48.01 8.37 -34.85
C LEU A 8 -47.30 9.56 -34.19
N THR A 9 -47.66 10.79 -34.56
CA THR A 9 -47.05 12.02 -34.02
C THR A 9 -47.37 12.19 -32.54
N GLU A 10 -48.62 11.90 -32.14
CA GLU A 10 -49.06 11.95 -30.75
C GLU A 10 -48.32 10.93 -29.87
N HIS A 11 -48.11 9.70 -30.38
CA HIS A 11 -47.38 8.66 -29.64
C HIS A 11 -45.90 9.02 -29.48
N ILE A 12 -45.28 9.64 -30.48
CA ILE A 12 -43.89 10.12 -30.40
C ILE A 12 -43.76 11.26 -29.38
N GLN A 13 -44.72 12.16 -29.31
CA GLN A 13 -44.73 13.24 -28.31
C GLN A 13 -44.88 12.68 -26.90
N GLN A 14 -45.79 11.73 -26.67
CA GLN A 14 -45.94 11.08 -25.37
C GLN A 14 -44.67 10.33 -24.94
N LEU A 15 -44.00 9.63 -25.87
CA LEU A 15 -42.72 8.97 -25.59
C LEU A 15 -41.62 9.99 -25.24
N THR A 16 -41.57 11.11 -25.96
CA THR A 16 -40.60 12.18 -25.71
C THR A 16 -40.81 12.82 -24.34
N ASP A 17 -42.07 13.05 -23.96
CA ASP A 17 -42.43 13.61 -22.66
C ASP A 17 -42.07 12.65 -21.52
N VAL A 18 -42.39 11.36 -21.66
CA VAL A 18 -42.02 10.32 -20.67
C VAL A 18 -40.50 10.19 -20.51
N ILE A 19 -39.76 10.23 -21.62
CA ILE A 19 -38.28 10.18 -21.59
C ILE A 19 -37.71 11.44 -20.93
N SER A 20 -38.23 12.63 -21.27
CA SER A 20 -37.78 13.89 -20.67
C SER A 20 -38.08 13.92 -19.16
N GLN A 21 -39.25 13.44 -18.75
CA GLN A 21 -39.68 13.34 -17.36
C GLN A 21 -38.79 12.35 -16.59
N GLN A 22 -38.47 11.18 -17.17
CA GLN A 22 -37.51 10.25 -16.58
C GLN A 22 -36.10 10.83 -16.45
N ASN A 23 -35.62 11.55 -17.46
CA ASN A 23 -34.27 12.11 -17.45
C ASN A 23 -34.14 13.29 -16.46
N SER A 24 -35.25 14.00 -16.19
CA SER A 24 -35.33 15.01 -15.12
C SER A 24 -35.54 14.44 -13.72
N ALA A 25 -36.01 13.19 -13.60
CA ALA A 25 -36.18 12.51 -12.32
C ALA A 25 -34.86 11.98 -11.75
N PHE A 26 -33.84 11.80 -12.60
CA PHE A 26 -32.51 11.38 -12.18
C PHE A 26 -31.60 12.60 -12.07
N ASP A 27 -31.27 12.98 -10.83
CA ASP A 27 -30.40 14.12 -10.58
C ASP A 27 -28.93 13.76 -10.90
N TRP A 28 -28.58 13.95 -12.18
CA TRP A 28 -27.24 13.76 -12.71
C TRP A 28 -26.19 14.58 -11.94
N SER A 29 -26.55 15.74 -11.40
CA SER A 29 -25.62 16.58 -10.64
C SER A 29 -25.21 15.91 -9.32
N SER A 30 -26.19 15.33 -8.60
CA SER A 30 -25.95 14.53 -7.41
C SER A 30 -25.14 13.27 -7.73
N ALA A 31 -25.46 12.56 -8.82
CA ALA A 31 -24.72 11.36 -9.23
C ALA A 31 -23.25 11.65 -9.54
N ILE A 32 -22.96 12.73 -10.27
CA ILE A 32 -21.59 13.16 -10.59
C ILE A 32 -20.86 13.57 -9.31
N SER A 33 -21.50 14.34 -8.42
CA SER A 33 -20.89 14.75 -7.16
C SER A 33 -20.53 13.56 -6.26
N ALA A 34 -21.40 12.55 -6.19
CA ALA A 34 -21.16 11.31 -5.46
C ALA A 34 -19.97 10.53 -6.07
N ALA A 35 -19.90 10.42 -7.40
CA ALA A 35 -18.78 9.79 -8.08
C ALA A 35 -17.45 10.53 -7.82
N CYS A 36 -17.44 11.85 -7.91
CA CYS A 36 -16.25 12.66 -7.57
C CYS A 36 -15.81 12.48 -6.11
N SER A 37 -16.77 12.39 -5.18
CA SER A 37 -16.47 12.12 -3.77
C SER A 37 -15.83 10.74 -3.57
N LEU A 38 -16.34 9.71 -4.26
CA LEU A 38 -15.77 8.35 -4.19
C LEU A 38 -14.34 8.30 -4.74
N ILE A 39 -14.08 8.93 -5.89
CA ILE A 39 -12.75 9.00 -6.49
C ILE A 39 -11.78 9.73 -5.57
N SER A 40 -12.22 10.84 -4.96
CA SER A 40 -11.41 11.59 -4.00
C SER A 40 -11.05 10.75 -2.78
N LEU A 41 -11.99 9.96 -2.26
CA LEU A 41 -11.76 9.07 -1.12
C LEU A 41 -10.74 7.97 -1.46
N ILE A 42 -10.81 7.39 -2.66
CA ILE A 42 -9.84 6.40 -3.14
C ILE A 42 -8.45 7.02 -3.25
N ALA A 43 -8.33 8.23 -3.82
CA ALA A 43 -7.07 8.93 -3.93
C ALA A 43 -6.44 9.21 -2.55
N ILE A 44 -7.24 9.66 -1.58
CA ILE A 44 -6.78 9.88 -0.20
C ILE A 44 -6.31 8.57 0.43
N ALA A 45 -7.05 7.47 0.24
CA ALA A 45 -6.67 6.16 0.77
C ALA A 45 -5.33 5.67 0.19
N LEU A 46 -5.10 5.84 -1.12
CA LEU A 46 -3.81 5.52 -1.75
C LEU A 46 -2.67 6.38 -1.17
N LEU A 47 -2.88 7.69 -1.03
CA LEU A 47 -1.88 8.57 -0.42
C LEU A 47 -1.55 8.19 1.03
N LEU A 48 -2.55 7.70 1.80
CA LEU A 48 -2.33 7.21 3.15
C LEU A 48 -1.53 5.90 3.16
N ILE A 49 -1.78 4.99 2.22
CA ILE A 49 -1.01 3.74 2.06
C ILE A 49 0.44 4.08 1.70
N GLU A 50 0.67 4.92 0.69
CA GLU A 50 2.02 5.34 0.30
C GLU A 50 2.76 6.03 1.44
N ARG A 51 2.09 6.92 2.18
CA ARG A 51 2.70 7.55 3.37
C ARG A 51 2.99 6.55 4.48
N LYS A 52 2.22 5.48 4.61
CA LYS A 52 2.49 4.41 5.58
C LYS A 52 3.69 3.56 5.15
N GLU A 53 3.85 3.31 3.85
CA GLU A 53 5.03 2.61 3.31
C GLU A 53 6.29 3.44 3.48
N LYS A 54 6.23 4.75 3.17
CA LYS A 54 7.32 5.69 3.43
C LYS A 54 7.68 5.84 4.91
N LYS A 55 6.85 5.38 5.84
CA LYS A 55 7.12 5.40 7.30
C LYS A 55 7.78 4.12 7.81
N ARG A 56 8.03 3.12 6.96
CA ARG A 56 8.75 1.92 7.38
C ARG A 56 10.27 2.08 7.13
N PRO A 57 11.12 1.73 8.09
CA PRO A 57 12.55 1.64 7.85
C PRO A 57 12.86 0.49 6.90
N TYR A 58 13.75 0.72 5.94
CA TYR A 58 14.20 -0.30 5.00
C TYR A 58 15.65 -0.66 5.34
N LEU A 59 15.88 -1.92 5.69
CA LEU A 59 17.19 -2.41 6.12
C LEU A 59 17.79 -3.32 5.04
N GLN A 60 19.06 -3.09 4.71
CA GLN A 60 19.89 -3.98 3.93
C GLN A 60 20.86 -4.70 4.86
N VAL A 61 20.84 -6.04 4.83
CA VAL A 61 21.79 -6.88 5.56
C VAL A 61 22.75 -7.50 4.55
N SER A 62 24.05 -7.41 4.80
CA SER A 62 25.09 -7.94 3.93
C SER A 62 26.20 -8.59 4.75
N PHE A 63 26.83 -9.62 4.18
CA PHE A 63 27.98 -10.28 4.79
C PHE A 63 29.24 -9.84 4.06
N GLU A 64 30.09 -9.09 4.75
CA GLU A 64 31.36 -8.61 4.21
C GLU A 64 32.50 -9.45 4.82
N LEU A 65 33.32 -10.09 3.98
CA LEU A 65 34.48 -10.87 4.42
C LEU A 65 35.66 -9.95 4.72
N LEU A 66 36.03 -9.82 5.98
CA LEU A 66 37.13 -8.98 6.46
C LEU A 66 38.41 -9.81 6.69
N ARG A 67 38.93 -10.40 5.61
CA ARG A 67 40.15 -11.24 5.52
C ARG A 67 40.08 -12.60 6.23
N SER A 68 40.82 -13.56 5.66
CA SER A 68 40.98 -14.93 6.16
C SER A 68 39.62 -15.61 6.43
N SER A 69 39.20 -15.69 7.69
CA SER A 69 37.95 -16.33 8.12
C SER A 69 36.98 -15.39 8.85
N LEU A 70 37.25 -14.07 8.88
CA LEU A 70 36.41 -13.11 9.58
C LEU A 70 35.28 -12.61 8.67
N VAL A 71 34.04 -12.85 9.06
CA VAL A 71 32.85 -12.34 8.37
C VAL A 71 32.19 -11.28 9.24
N CYS A 72 31.92 -10.12 8.66
CA CYS A 72 31.18 -9.04 9.29
C CYS A 72 29.74 -9.00 8.77
N ILE A 73 28.79 -8.90 9.69
CA ILE A 73 27.39 -8.61 9.34
C ILE A 73 27.24 -7.10 9.32
N VAL A 74 26.97 -6.57 8.13
CA VAL A 74 26.76 -5.14 7.93
C VAL A 74 25.27 -4.88 7.74
N ILE A 75 24.70 -4.09 8.63
CA ILE A 75 23.30 -3.68 8.61
C ILE A 75 23.26 -2.20 8.24
N ARG A 76 22.65 -1.86 7.11
CA ARG A 76 22.52 -0.48 6.61
C ARG A 76 21.05 -0.11 6.53
N ASN A 77 20.71 1.09 6.98
CA ASN A 77 19.44 1.68 6.66
C ASN A 77 19.52 2.27 5.26
N VAL A 78 18.68 1.77 4.35
CA VAL A 78 18.59 2.25 2.96
C VAL A 78 17.30 3.04 2.72
N GLY A 79 16.48 3.20 3.76
CA GLY A 79 15.25 3.97 3.72
C GLY A 79 15.42 5.39 4.26
N GLU A 80 14.41 6.23 4.02
CA GLU A 80 14.36 7.61 4.52
C GLU A 80 14.01 7.70 6.02
N VAL A 81 13.59 6.58 6.62
CA VAL A 81 13.12 6.51 8.01
C VAL A 81 14.23 5.95 8.89
N PRO A 82 14.56 6.59 10.03
CA PRO A 82 15.57 6.09 10.94
C PRO A 82 15.17 4.71 11.50
N ALA A 83 16.12 3.78 11.50
CA ALA A 83 15.95 2.46 12.06
C ALA A 83 16.64 2.36 13.41
N LYS A 84 16.05 1.59 14.33
CA LYS A 84 16.66 1.25 15.62
C LYS A 84 16.75 -0.26 15.74
N LEU A 85 17.97 -0.76 15.94
CA LEU A 85 18.20 -2.17 16.21
C LEU A 85 17.95 -2.41 17.71
N THR A 86 16.85 -3.09 18.03
CA THR A 86 16.45 -3.42 19.41
C THR A 86 16.95 -4.78 19.83
N GLU A 87 16.77 -5.77 18.96
CA GLU A 87 17.09 -7.16 19.25
C GLU A 87 17.81 -7.79 18.06
N LEU A 88 18.78 -8.64 18.37
CA LEU A 88 19.44 -9.51 17.40
C LEU A 88 19.39 -10.93 17.96
N ASN A 89 18.55 -11.76 17.32
CA ASN A 89 18.37 -13.15 17.66
C ASN A 89 18.99 -14.00 16.55
N PHE A 90 19.88 -14.91 16.93
CA PHE A 90 20.48 -15.83 15.97
C PHE A 90 19.59 -17.06 15.79
N ASN A 91 19.51 -17.56 14.55
CA ASN A 91 18.78 -18.81 14.30
C ASN A 91 19.46 -19.94 15.08
N LYS A 92 18.69 -20.67 15.90
CA LYS A 92 19.17 -21.77 16.73
C LYS A 92 19.84 -22.88 15.92
N ASP A 93 19.31 -23.20 14.74
CA ASP A 93 19.89 -24.21 13.84
C ASP A 93 21.26 -23.78 13.33
N PHE A 94 21.43 -22.47 13.07
CA PHE A 94 22.73 -21.90 12.72
C PHE A 94 23.69 -21.94 13.93
N VAL A 95 23.25 -21.51 15.12
CA VAL A 95 24.09 -21.53 16.32
C VAL A 95 24.55 -22.95 16.65
N ASN A 96 23.69 -23.95 16.51
CA ASN A 96 24.04 -25.35 16.78
C ASN A 96 25.08 -25.92 15.82
N GLN A 97 25.22 -25.35 14.62
CA GLN A 97 26.27 -25.73 13.66
C GLN A 97 27.63 -25.08 13.97
N LEU A 98 27.68 -24.09 14.87
CA LEU A 98 28.94 -23.44 15.23
C LEU A 98 29.77 -24.30 16.19
N PRO A 99 31.11 -24.21 16.12
CA PRO A 99 32.00 -24.78 17.13
C PRO A 99 31.70 -24.25 18.54
N GLU A 100 32.05 -24.99 19.59
CA GLU A 100 31.73 -24.64 20.99
C GLU A 100 32.13 -23.21 21.39
N LEU A 101 33.31 -22.75 20.91
CA LEU A 101 33.78 -21.38 21.11
C LEU A 101 32.86 -20.33 20.45
N GLY A 102 32.40 -20.61 19.23
CA GLY A 102 31.45 -19.75 18.52
C GLY A 102 30.09 -19.73 19.22
N ARG A 103 29.61 -20.89 19.68
CA ARG A 103 28.35 -21.00 20.44
C ARG A 103 28.36 -20.17 21.71
N LYS A 104 29.47 -20.16 22.46
CA LYS A 104 29.63 -19.33 23.67
C LYS A 104 29.64 -17.83 23.37
N HIS A 105 30.08 -17.42 22.18
CA HIS A 105 30.07 -16.02 21.74
C HIS A 105 28.77 -15.59 21.05
N THR A 106 27.92 -16.53 20.66
CA THR A 106 26.66 -16.28 19.97
C THR A 106 25.52 -16.23 21.00
N GLU A 107 25.54 -15.22 21.85
CA GLU A 107 24.43 -14.92 22.77
C GLU A 107 23.45 -13.97 22.10
N ASP A 108 22.15 -14.26 22.19
CA ASP A 108 21.10 -13.34 21.76
C ASP A 108 21.28 -11.99 22.46
N ARG A 109 21.32 -10.91 21.69
CA ARG A 109 21.48 -9.55 22.21
C ARG A 109 20.10 -8.87 22.19
N LYS A 110 19.47 -8.77 23.36
CA LYS A 110 18.08 -8.30 23.51
C LYS A 110 17.94 -6.83 23.90
N ASP A 111 19.03 -6.20 24.35
CA ASP A 111 19.06 -4.80 24.76
C ASP A 111 19.99 -3.97 23.85
N LEU A 112 19.85 -4.15 22.54
CA LEU A 112 20.57 -3.29 21.60
C LEU A 112 19.83 -1.95 21.53
N ASN A 113 20.58 -0.86 21.64
CA ASN A 113 20.06 0.50 21.44
C ASN A 113 20.92 1.22 20.41
N ILE A 114 21.10 0.58 19.26
CA ILE A 114 21.95 1.08 18.20
C ILE A 114 21.05 1.73 17.16
N SER A 115 21.25 3.04 16.94
CA SER A 115 20.59 3.77 15.87
C SER A 115 21.33 3.53 14.57
N ILE A 116 20.60 3.13 13.52
CA ILE A 116 21.14 2.88 12.19
C ILE A 116 20.60 4.01 11.31
N TYR A 117 21.49 4.94 10.97
CA TYR A 117 21.19 6.11 10.14
C TYR A 117 21.29 5.76 8.66
#